data_AF-A0A317UZ63-F1
#
_entry.id   AF-A0A317UZ63-F1
#
_cell.length_a   1.000
_cell.length_b   1.000
_cell.length_c   1.000
_cell.angle_alpha   90.00
_cell.angle_beta   90.00
_cell.angle_gamma   90.00
#
_symmetry.space_group_name_H-M   'P 1'
#
loop_
_entity.id
_entity.type
_entity.pdbx_description
1 polymer ?
#
loop_
_entity_poly.entity_id
_entity_poly.type
_entity_poly.pdbx_seq_one_letter_code
_entity_poly.pdbx_strand_id
1 'polypeptide(L)'
;MAWFQSSAILTDILARYAVTEKLYRDESSKLNDKIEDAILRVYIAVLKSTAEAMTIYRSTTEETQLGKWLQIYQEMQRKQEANNILLGVDRLLDGIRDIAQKIELNKLPIAEGAHFDSHMDEDQAECLENTRVELLDDITNWVDDPEGKTIFWLSGVAGTGLTTISRTVARKLQERELLGASFFFKRGEGDRGKASQVVTTIVKQFMIALPQMRKELATALENDLMIVSKSLKDQFDYLLLKPLLSVKFSNGQRLPLVVVIDALDECEERSIETIIRLLPRVQESKTIQLKVFITRRPEHPIFEGFERIEDEHKDVVLHEV
;
A
#
# COMPACT_ATOMS: atom_id res chain seq x y z
N MET A 1 33.47 -27.24 -32.02
CA MET A 1 32.18 -27.17 -31.30
C MET A 1 31.76 -25.75 -30.90
N ALA A 2 32.67 -24.87 -30.44
CA ALA A 2 32.35 -23.49 -30.04
C ALA A 2 31.77 -22.56 -31.14
N TRP A 3 32.16 -22.77 -32.41
CA TRP A 3 31.65 -22.00 -33.56
C TRP A 3 30.12 -22.06 -33.72
N PHE A 4 29.53 -23.24 -33.50
CA PHE A 4 28.08 -23.44 -33.61
C PHE A 4 27.31 -22.77 -32.46
N GLN A 5 27.88 -22.71 -31.26
CA GLN A 5 27.23 -22.03 -30.12
C GLN A 5 27.24 -20.51 -30.28
N SER A 6 28.33 -19.92 -30.79
CA SER A 6 28.42 -18.47 -31.00
C SER A 6 27.49 -17.99 -32.13
N SER A 7 27.40 -18.77 -33.23
CA SER A 7 26.43 -18.52 -34.30
C SER A 7 24.98 -18.65 -33.82
N ALA A 8 24.66 -19.65 -33.00
CA ALA A 8 23.31 -19.85 -32.48
C ALA A 8 22.87 -18.71 -31.56
N ILE A 9 23.78 -18.21 -30.69
CA ILE A 9 23.50 -17.07 -29.80
C ILE A 9 23.28 -15.78 -30.61
N LEU A 10 24.12 -15.51 -31.62
CA LEU A 10 23.96 -14.34 -32.47
C LEU A 10 22.63 -14.39 -33.26
N THR A 11 22.25 -15.57 -33.72
CA THR A 11 21.01 -15.80 -34.48
C THR A 11 19.78 -15.67 -33.58
N ASP A 12 19.81 -16.17 -32.33
CA ASP A 12 18.73 -16.00 -31.35
C ASP A 12 18.55 -14.53 -30.94
N ILE A 13 19.66 -13.80 -30.72
CA ILE A 13 19.62 -12.36 -30.43
C ILE A 13 19.01 -11.59 -31.62
N LEU A 14 19.46 -11.84 -32.84
CA LEU A 14 18.93 -11.19 -34.04
C LEU A 14 17.44 -11.52 -34.27
N ALA A 15 17.02 -12.77 -34.04
CA ALA A 15 15.63 -13.18 -34.19
C ALA A 15 14.71 -12.51 -33.15
N ARG A 16 15.11 -12.46 -31.88
CA ARG A 16 14.32 -11.80 -30.81
C ARG A 16 14.18 -10.29 -31.05
N TYR A 17 15.24 -9.66 -31.54
CA TYR A 17 15.20 -8.22 -31.83
C TYR A 17 14.43 -7.89 -33.11
N ALA A 18 14.49 -8.70 -34.16
CA ALA A 18 13.64 -8.52 -35.34
C ALA A 18 12.15 -8.62 -35.01
N VAL A 19 11.77 -9.49 -34.08
CA VAL A 19 10.38 -9.58 -33.55
C VAL A 19 10.03 -8.32 -32.74
N THR A 20 10.94 -7.83 -31.92
CA THR A 20 10.73 -6.61 -31.11
C THR A 20 10.59 -5.37 -31.99
N GLU A 21 11.44 -5.21 -33.01
CA GLU A 21 11.39 -4.13 -34.00
C GLU A 21 10.07 -4.13 -34.78
N LYS A 22 9.55 -5.32 -35.11
CA LYS A 22 8.26 -5.48 -35.82
C LYS A 22 7.05 -5.15 -34.94
N LEU A 23 7.10 -5.45 -33.64
CA LEU A 23 6.00 -5.19 -32.70
C LEU A 23 5.91 -3.70 -32.29
N TYR A 24 7.03 -2.98 -32.26
CA TYR A 24 7.08 -1.59 -31.79
C TYR A 24 6.95 -0.54 -32.91
N ARG A 25 7.10 -0.91 -34.19
CA ARG A 25 6.97 0.03 -35.32
C ARG A 25 5.53 0.55 -35.53
N ASP A 26 4.53 -0.10 -34.92
CA ASP A 26 3.11 0.25 -35.08
C ASP A 26 2.55 1.19 -34.00
N GLU A 27 3.25 1.46 -32.88
CA GLU A 27 2.75 2.34 -31.81
C GLU A 27 3.66 3.55 -31.59
N SER A 28 3.18 4.76 -31.97
CA SER A 28 3.94 6.00 -31.85
C SER A 28 3.96 6.55 -30.41
N SER A 29 5.07 6.43 -29.69
CA SER A 29 5.29 7.15 -28.42
C SER A 29 6.77 7.47 -28.16
N LYS A 30 7.06 8.38 -27.21
CA LYS A 30 8.42 8.72 -26.73
C LYS A 30 9.23 7.53 -26.17
N LEU A 31 8.60 6.39 -25.92
CA LEU A 31 9.29 5.14 -25.57
C LEU A 31 10.04 4.56 -26.79
N ASN A 32 9.59 4.87 -28.03
CA ASN A 32 10.23 4.40 -29.27
C ASN A 32 11.64 4.94 -29.44
N ASP A 33 11.93 6.22 -29.15
CA ASP A 33 13.27 6.77 -29.39
C ASP A 33 14.36 6.06 -28.56
N LYS A 34 14.03 5.66 -27.31
CA LYS A 34 14.95 4.91 -26.45
C LYS A 34 15.10 3.46 -26.90
N ILE A 35 14.03 2.85 -27.39
CA ILE A 35 14.03 1.49 -27.94
C ILE A 35 14.80 1.47 -29.27
N GLU A 36 14.62 2.47 -30.12
CA GLU A 36 15.32 2.66 -31.39
C GLU A 36 16.83 2.90 -31.15
N ASP A 37 17.22 3.74 -30.19
CA ASP A 37 18.62 3.91 -29.79
C ASP A 37 19.23 2.59 -29.27
N ALA A 38 18.48 1.81 -28.48
CA ALA A 38 18.93 0.50 -28.02
C ALA A 38 19.12 -0.50 -29.18
N ILE A 39 18.16 -0.55 -30.12
CA ILE A 39 18.22 -1.38 -31.32
C ILE A 39 19.43 -0.98 -32.18
N LEU A 40 19.63 0.31 -32.44
CA LEU A 40 20.77 0.82 -33.21
C LEU A 40 22.11 0.47 -32.56
N ARG A 41 22.24 0.61 -31.24
CA ARG A 41 23.46 0.22 -30.51
C ARG A 41 23.75 -1.28 -30.64
N VAL A 42 22.72 -2.13 -30.60
CA VAL A 42 22.86 -3.57 -30.79
C VAL A 42 23.30 -3.89 -32.21
N TYR A 43 22.67 -3.31 -33.24
CA TYR A 43 23.08 -3.52 -34.63
C TYR A 43 24.52 -3.06 -34.89
N ILE A 44 24.91 -1.89 -34.37
CA ILE A 44 26.30 -1.41 -34.47
C ILE A 44 27.27 -2.38 -33.79
N ALA A 45 26.92 -2.92 -32.61
CA ALA A 45 27.75 -3.89 -31.92
C ALA A 45 27.89 -5.19 -32.73
N VAL A 46 26.79 -5.72 -33.28
CA VAL A 46 26.80 -6.92 -34.14
C VAL A 46 27.67 -6.69 -35.38
N LEU A 47 27.53 -5.54 -36.05
CA LEU A 47 28.33 -5.19 -37.23
C LEU A 47 29.83 -5.06 -36.91
N LYS A 48 30.17 -4.45 -35.77
CA LYS A 48 31.57 -4.37 -35.31
C LYS A 48 32.15 -5.76 -35.01
N SER A 49 31.42 -6.58 -34.25
CA SER A 49 31.89 -7.93 -33.91
C SER A 49 32.02 -8.84 -35.13
N THR A 50 31.13 -8.72 -36.12
CA THR A 50 31.23 -9.49 -37.38
C THR A 50 32.35 -8.99 -38.28
N ALA A 51 32.62 -7.68 -38.32
CA ALA A 51 33.78 -7.12 -39.02
C ALA A 51 35.10 -7.57 -38.39
N GLU A 52 35.21 -7.55 -37.06
CA GLU A 52 36.38 -8.06 -36.32
C GLU A 52 36.60 -9.55 -36.60
N ALA A 53 35.55 -10.37 -36.55
CA ALA A 53 35.58 -11.78 -36.89
C ALA A 53 36.09 -12.03 -38.33
N MET A 54 35.60 -11.26 -39.31
CA MET A 54 36.05 -11.33 -40.71
C MET A 54 37.53 -10.94 -40.88
N THR A 55 38.00 -9.96 -40.10
CA THR A 55 39.39 -9.49 -40.14
C THR A 55 40.34 -10.54 -39.57
N ILE A 56 39.90 -11.25 -38.51
CA ILE A 56 40.64 -12.38 -37.92
C ILE A 56 40.72 -13.53 -38.93
N TYR A 57 39.59 -13.90 -39.56
CA TYR A 57 39.52 -14.97 -40.56
C TYR A 57 40.41 -14.73 -41.79
N ARG A 58 40.66 -13.47 -42.17
CA ARG A 58 41.51 -13.09 -43.31
C ARG A 58 43.01 -13.00 -42.98
N SER A 59 43.44 -13.20 -41.73
CA SER A 59 44.86 -13.13 -41.35
C SER A 59 45.63 -14.44 -41.61
N THR A 60 46.92 -14.34 -41.92
CA THR A 60 47.71 -15.33 -42.68
C THR A 60 48.23 -16.58 -41.93
N THR A 61 47.90 -16.79 -40.66
CA THR A 61 48.33 -18.00 -39.90
C THR A 61 47.27 -18.47 -38.88
N GLU A 62 46.90 -19.75 -38.93
CA GLU A 62 45.84 -20.37 -38.09
C GLU A 62 46.05 -20.18 -36.58
N GLU A 63 47.30 -20.25 -36.12
CA GLU A 63 47.67 -20.09 -34.70
C GLU A 63 47.38 -18.67 -34.18
N THR A 64 47.59 -17.67 -35.04
CA THR A 64 47.35 -16.26 -34.72
C THR A 64 45.86 -15.91 -34.76
N GLN A 65 45.07 -16.65 -35.54
CA GLN A 65 43.61 -16.55 -35.54
C GLN A 65 43.01 -17.12 -34.25
N LEU A 66 43.45 -18.30 -33.83
CA LEU A 66 42.93 -18.97 -32.63
C LEU A 66 43.19 -18.15 -31.36
N GLY A 67 44.37 -17.54 -31.24
CA GLY A 67 44.70 -16.65 -30.11
C GLY A 67 43.78 -15.42 -30.00
N LYS A 68 43.48 -14.76 -31.13
CA LYS A 68 42.56 -13.61 -31.16
C LYS A 68 41.13 -14.03 -30.81
N TRP A 69 40.67 -15.17 -31.33
CA TRP A 69 39.35 -15.71 -30.99
C TRP A 69 39.21 -16.07 -29.52
N LEU A 70 40.24 -16.70 -28.93
CA LEU A 70 40.26 -17.03 -27.52
C LEU A 70 40.18 -15.76 -26.66
N GLN A 71 40.89 -14.69 -27.06
CA GLN A 71 40.86 -13.41 -26.38
C GLN A 71 39.46 -12.76 -26.41
N ILE A 72 38.81 -12.72 -27.58
CA ILE A 72 37.43 -12.19 -27.70
C ILE A 72 36.45 -13.03 -26.87
N TYR A 73 36.58 -14.36 -26.91
CA TYR A 73 35.71 -15.24 -26.12
C TYR A 73 35.88 -14.98 -24.62
N GLN A 74 37.11 -14.86 -24.14
CA GLN A 74 37.40 -14.50 -22.75
C GLN A 74 36.84 -13.13 -22.38
N GLU A 75 37.00 -12.12 -23.25
CA GLU A 75 36.41 -10.79 -23.06
C GLU A 75 34.88 -10.83 -22.94
N MET A 76 34.21 -11.61 -23.79
CA MET A 76 32.75 -11.77 -23.73
C MET A 76 32.31 -12.46 -22.44
N GLN A 77 33.03 -13.50 -22.00
CA GLN A 77 32.73 -14.16 -20.71
C GLN A 77 32.90 -13.19 -19.53
N ARG A 78 34.00 -12.42 -19.48
CA ARG A 78 34.20 -11.39 -18.44
C ARG A 78 33.08 -10.35 -18.42
N LYS A 79 32.62 -9.89 -19.58
CA LYS A 79 31.50 -8.95 -19.68
C LYS A 79 30.20 -9.56 -19.19
N GLN A 80 29.93 -10.83 -19.52
CA GLN A 80 28.75 -11.53 -19.04
C GLN A 80 28.77 -11.72 -17.52
N GLU A 81 29.92 -12.10 -16.96
CA GLU A 81 30.12 -12.19 -15.50
C GLU A 81 29.90 -10.84 -14.82
N ALA A 82 30.48 -9.76 -15.37
CA ALA A 82 30.29 -8.41 -14.85
C ALA A 82 28.81 -7.98 -14.86
N ASN A 83 28.07 -8.29 -15.93
CA ASN A 83 26.63 -8.01 -16.01
C ASN A 83 25.84 -8.82 -14.97
N ASN A 84 26.17 -10.10 -14.78
CA ASN A 84 25.53 -10.92 -13.76
C ASN A 84 25.79 -10.38 -12.34
N ILE A 85 27.02 -9.91 -12.08
CA ILE A 85 27.37 -9.24 -10.82
C ILE A 85 26.55 -7.97 -10.65
N LEU A 86 26.45 -7.12 -11.68
CA LEU A 86 25.68 -5.88 -11.62
C LEU A 86 24.19 -6.14 -11.32
N LEU A 87 23.58 -7.10 -12.01
CA LEU A 87 22.21 -7.54 -11.73
C LEU A 87 22.05 -8.08 -10.30
N GLY A 88 23.09 -8.76 -9.79
CA GLY A 88 23.14 -9.20 -8.40
C GLY A 88 23.17 -8.03 -7.42
N VAL A 89 23.99 -7.01 -7.69
CA VAL A 89 24.08 -5.79 -6.88
C VAL A 89 22.74 -5.04 -6.87
N ASP A 90 22.08 -4.87 -8.02
CA ASP A 90 20.78 -4.19 -8.10
C ASP A 90 19.72 -4.90 -7.24
N ARG A 91 19.64 -6.24 -7.31
CA ARG A 91 18.73 -7.01 -6.45
C ARG A 91 19.03 -6.87 -4.97
N LEU A 92 20.32 -6.80 -4.60
CA LEU A 92 20.73 -6.57 -3.22
C LEU A 92 20.36 -5.16 -2.75
N LEU A 93 20.53 -4.15 -3.59
CA LEU A 93 20.13 -2.78 -3.29
C LEU A 93 18.61 -2.67 -3.08
N ASP A 94 17.81 -3.31 -3.94
CA ASP A 94 16.35 -3.38 -3.76
C ASP A 94 15.97 -4.08 -2.45
N GLY A 95 16.64 -5.19 -2.12
CA GLY A 95 16.44 -5.89 -0.85
C GLY A 95 16.80 -5.05 0.38
N ILE A 96 17.93 -4.34 0.34
CA ILE A 96 18.35 -3.41 1.41
C ILE A 96 17.32 -2.28 1.58
N ARG A 97 16.81 -1.74 0.47
CA ARG A 97 15.80 -0.68 0.50
C ARG A 97 14.49 -1.17 1.12
N ASP A 98 14.01 -2.35 0.75
CA ASP A 98 12.80 -2.94 1.35
C ASP A 98 12.97 -3.19 2.86
N ILE A 99 14.14 -3.67 3.28
CA ILE A 99 14.47 -3.86 4.71
C ILE A 99 14.47 -2.52 5.45
N ALA A 100 15.15 -1.51 4.90
CA ALA A 100 15.19 -0.17 5.51
C ALA A 100 13.78 0.40 5.67
N GLN A 101 12.96 0.36 4.62
CA GLN A 101 11.56 0.81 4.69
C GLN A 101 10.76 0.07 5.77
N LYS A 102 10.89 -1.25 5.88
CA LYS A 102 10.22 -2.02 6.94
C LYS A 102 10.69 -1.61 8.34
N ILE A 103 11.97 -1.33 8.52
CA ILE A 103 12.53 -0.86 9.81
C ILE A 103 11.92 0.50 10.17
N GLU A 104 11.91 1.48 9.26
CA GLU A 104 11.29 2.78 9.47
C GLU A 104 9.80 2.67 9.80
N LEU A 105 9.04 1.90 9.01
CA LEU A 105 7.60 1.71 9.22
C LEU A 105 7.29 0.99 10.54
N ASN A 106 8.21 0.16 11.04
CA ASN A 106 8.10 -0.49 12.36
C ASN A 106 8.34 0.45 13.55
N LYS A 107 8.89 1.64 13.33
CA LYS A 107 9.07 2.66 14.38
C LYS A 107 7.83 3.51 14.62
N LEU A 108 6.78 3.38 13.79
CA LEU A 108 5.52 4.11 14.00
C LEU A 108 4.95 3.75 15.37
N PRO A 109 4.72 4.73 16.27
CA PRO A 109 4.14 4.47 17.56
C PRO A 109 2.69 3.99 17.39
N ILE A 110 2.28 3.03 18.21
CA ILE A 110 0.91 2.53 18.25
C ILE A 110 0.36 2.61 19.66
N ALA A 111 -0.94 2.80 19.78
CA ALA A 111 -1.63 2.68 21.05
C ALA A 111 -1.82 1.18 21.34
N GLU A 112 -1.00 0.63 22.23
CA GLU A 112 -1.16 -0.75 22.68
C GLU A 112 -2.56 -0.97 23.26
N GLY A 113 -3.18 -2.11 22.94
CA GLY A 113 -4.55 -2.40 23.36
C GLY A 113 -5.66 -1.79 22.49
N ALA A 114 -5.35 -0.86 21.57
CA ALA A 114 -6.39 -0.19 20.77
C ALA A 114 -6.98 -1.07 19.66
N HIS A 115 -6.33 -2.18 19.29
CA HIS A 115 -6.86 -3.11 18.29
C HIS A 115 -8.00 -3.98 18.87
N PHE A 116 -9.01 -4.29 18.05
CA PHE A 116 -10.18 -5.03 18.51
C PHE A 116 -9.88 -6.46 18.98
N ASP A 117 -8.80 -7.08 18.53
CA ASP A 117 -8.36 -8.43 18.96
C ASP A 117 -7.13 -8.39 19.88
N SER A 118 -6.87 -7.25 20.52
CA SER A 118 -5.78 -7.16 21.49
C SER A 118 -5.95 -8.15 22.64
N HIS A 119 -4.87 -8.84 23.00
CA HIS A 119 -4.79 -9.68 24.19
C HIS A 119 -5.15 -8.91 25.48
N MET A 120 -5.00 -7.58 25.53
CA MET A 120 -5.40 -6.78 26.70
C MET A 120 -6.92 -6.81 26.96
N ASP A 121 -7.70 -7.13 25.94
CA ASP A 121 -9.16 -7.17 25.98
C ASP A 121 -9.69 -8.56 25.53
N GLU A 122 -8.90 -9.63 25.68
CA GLU A 122 -9.27 -10.99 25.25
C GLU A 122 -10.57 -11.50 25.91
N ASP A 123 -10.82 -11.09 27.16
CA ASP A 123 -12.02 -11.44 27.91
C ASP A 123 -13.27 -10.62 27.52
N GLN A 124 -13.15 -9.62 26.65
CA GLN A 124 -14.29 -8.80 26.25
C GLN A 124 -15.20 -9.55 25.26
N ALA A 125 -16.47 -9.65 25.62
CA ALA A 125 -17.46 -10.38 24.83
C ALA A 125 -17.84 -9.66 23.53
N GLU A 126 -18.08 -10.47 22.50
CA GLU A 126 -18.83 -10.12 21.30
C GLU A 126 -20.35 -10.30 21.56
N CYS A 127 -21.21 -9.77 20.68
CA CYS A 127 -22.65 -9.99 20.76
C CYS A 127 -22.97 -11.48 20.81
N LEU A 128 -23.89 -11.86 21.70
CA LEU A 128 -24.40 -13.23 21.75
C LEU A 128 -25.10 -13.56 20.44
N GLU A 129 -25.04 -14.84 20.06
CA GLU A 129 -25.70 -15.34 18.86
C GLU A 129 -27.19 -14.97 18.86
N ASN A 130 -27.70 -14.54 17.71
CA ASN A 130 -29.09 -14.10 17.52
C ASN A 130 -29.51 -12.89 18.36
N THR A 131 -28.57 -12.07 18.84
CA THR A 131 -28.86 -10.77 19.46
C THR A 131 -28.48 -9.62 18.53
N ARG A 132 -29.18 -8.47 18.66
CA ARG A 132 -28.94 -7.25 17.85
C ARG A 132 -28.93 -7.49 16.34
N VAL A 133 -29.68 -8.51 15.87
CA VAL A 133 -29.67 -8.98 14.48
C VAL A 133 -30.02 -7.86 13.51
N GLU A 134 -31.13 -7.16 13.75
CA GLU A 134 -31.59 -6.07 12.86
C GLU A 134 -30.55 -4.95 12.74
N LEU A 135 -29.92 -4.55 13.84
CA LEU A 135 -28.85 -3.55 13.81
C LEU A 135 -27.61 -4.03 13.05
N LEU A 136 -27.19 -5.28 13.28
CA LEU A 136 -26.03 -5.86 12.59
C LEU A 136 -26.29 -6.04 11.09
N ASP A 137 -27.53 -6.35 10.70
CA ASP A 137 -27.95 -6.39 9.31
C ASP A 137 -27.95 -5.00 8.70
N ASP A 138 -28.43 -3.99 9.42
CA ASP A 138 -28.37 -2.58 9.01
C ASP A 138 -26.94 -2.07 8.77
N ILE A 139 -26.00 -2.46 9.64
CA ILE A 139 -24.58 -2.16 9.50
C ILE A 139 -24.02 -2.89 8.28
N THR A 140 -24.39 -4.16 8.08
CA THR A 140 -23.93 -4.97 6.94
C THR A 140 -24.41 -4.35 5.61
N ASN A 141 -25.68 -3.97 5.54
CA ASN A 141 -26.25 -3.27 4.39
C ASN A 141 -25.55 -1.94 4.13
N TRP A 142 -25.26 -1.18 5.19
CA TRP A 142 -24.49 0.06 5.07
C TRP A 142 -23.08 -0.17 4.55
N VAL A 143 -22.37 -1.21 4.99
CA VAL A 143 -21.03 -1.54 4.49
C VAL A 143 -21.09 -1.87 3.00
N ASP A 144 -22.11 -2.61 2.57
CA ASP A 144 -22.22 -3.15 1.22
C ASP A 144 -22.77 -2.14 0.20
N ASP A 145 -23.36 -1.01 0.63
CA ASP A 145 -23.89 0.04 -0.25
C ASP A 145 -22.80 0.98 -0.80
N PRO A 146 -22.39 0.91 -2.08
CA PRO A 146 -21.30 1.71 -2.60
C PRO A 146 -21.59 3.22 -2.67
N GLU A 147 -22.86 3.62 -2.60
CA GLU A 147 -23.28 5.03 -2.60
C GLU A 147 -23.75 5.47 -1.20
N GLY A 148 -23.63 4.57 -0.23
CA GLY A 148 -23.98 4.81 1.16
C GLY A 148 -23.07 5.84 1.83
N LYS A 149 -23.55 6.36 2.96
CA LYS A 149 -22.84 7.38 3.74
C LYS A 149 -21.45 6.90 4.16
N THR A 150 -20.49 7.81 4.23
CA THR A 150 -19.11 7.51 4.63
C THR A 150 -19.03 7.02 6.07
N ILE A 151 -19.85 7.60 6.94
CA ILE A 151 -19.77 7.36 8.38
C ILE A 151 -21.09 6.75 8.88
N PHE A 152 -20.98 5.68 9.66
CA PHE A 152 -22.07 5.13 10.45
C PHE A 152 -21.83 5.44 11.92
N TRP A 153 -22.72 6.21 12.52
CA TRP A 153 -22.70 6.55 13.93
C TRP A 153 -23.69 5.68 14.68
N LEU A 154 -23.21 5.03 15.73
CA LEU A 154 -24.04 4.32 16.68
C LEU A 154 -23.95 4.99 18.05
N SER A 155 -25.05 5.56 18.49
CA SER A 155 -25.14 6.30 19.75
C SER A 155 -25.92 5.48 20.79
N GLY A 156 -25.42 5.39 22.02
CA GLY A 156 -26.04 4.57 23.08
C GLY A 156 -25.71 5.09 24.48
N VAL A 157 -26.57 4.85 25.48
CA VAL A 157 -26.28 5.14 26.89
C VAL A 157 -25.33 4.10 27.43
N ALA A 158 -24.61 4.44 28.49
CA ALA A 158 -23.65 3.52 29.11
C ALA A 158 -24.31 2.17 29.47
N GLY A 159 -23.58 1.07 29.22
CA GLY A 159 -24.03 -0.28 29.55
C GLY A 159 -24.94 -0.96 28.51
N THR A 160 -25.23 -0.33 27.37
CA THR A 160 -26.10 -0.89 26.32
C THR A 160 -25.41 -1.86 25.35
N GLY A 161 -24.09 -2.00 25.47
CA GLY A 161 -23.28 -2.93 24.68
C GLY A 161 -22.65 -2.34 23.42
N LEU A 162 -22.45 -1.02 23.32
CA LEU A 162 -21.81 -0.37 22.16
C LEU A 162 -20.45 -1.00 21.80
N THR A 163 -19.55 -1.14 22.77
CA THR A 163 -18.23 -1.78 22.56
C THR A 163 -18.36 -3.23 22.13
N THR A 164 -19.32 -3.97 22.69
CA THR A 164 -19.63 -5.36 22.30
C THR A 164 -20.08 -5.42 20.83
N ILE A 165 -20.92 -4.48 20.38
CA ILE A 165 -21.34 -4.34 18.98
C ILE A 165 -20.14 -4.00 18.10
N SER A 166 -19.31 -3.02 18.47
CA SER A 166 -18.09 -2.66 17.73
C SER A 166 -17.15 -3.83 17.53
N ARG A 167 -16.96 -4.67 18.56
CA ARG A 167 -16.12 -5.88 18.46
C ARG A 167 -16.72 -6.89 17.49
N THR A 168 -18.01 -7.17 17.57
CA THR A 168 -18.69 -8.05 16.61
C THR A 168 -18.62 -7.53 15.19
N VAL A 169 -18.80 -6.22 14.99
CA VAL A 169 -18.66 -5.59 13.67
C VAL A 169 -17.23 -5.74 13.14
N ALA A 170 -16.22 -5.43 13.96
CA ALA A 170 -14.82 -5.60 13.57
C ALA A 170 -14.48 -7.06 13.23
N ARG A 171 -14.95 -8.03 14.03
CA ARG A 171 -14.77 -9.47 13.76
C ARG A 171 -15.38 -9.88 12.43
N LYS A 172 -16.66 -9.55 12.19
CA LYS A 172 -17.35 -9.86 10.92
C LYS A 172 -16.65 -9.22 9.72
N LEU A 173 -16.12 -8.00 9.87
CA LEU A 173 -15.37 -7.32 8.82
C LEU A 173 -14.00 -7.97 8.57
N GLN A 174 -13.32 -8.45 9.61
CA GLN A 174 -12.07 -9.19 9.48
C GLN A 174 -12.31 -10.50 8.71
N GLU A 175 -13.36 -11.25 9.05
CA GLU A 175 -13.75 -12.50 8.37
C GLU A 175 -14.10 -12.29 6.88
N ARG A 176 -14.64 -11.12 6.55
CA ARG A 176 -14.95 -10.72 5.16
C ARG A 176 -13.77 -10.06 4.43
N GLU A 177 -12.60 -9.93 5.06
CA GLU A 177 -11.44 -9.20 4.54
C GLU A 177 -11.73 -7.72 4.20
N LEU A 178 -12.71 -7.12 4.88
CA LEU A 178 -13.12 -5.71 4.71
C LEU A 178 -12.61 -4.80 5.82
N LEU A 179 -12.07 -5.35 6.92
CA LEU A 179 -11.54 -4.54 8.01
C LEU A 179 -10.21 -3.90 7.59
N GLY A 180 -10.21 -2.58 7.44
CA GLY A 180 -8.99 -1.80 7.19
C GLY A 180 -8.22 -1.52 8.47
N ALA A 181 -8.92 -1.10 9.52
CA ALA A 181 -8.35 -0.90 10.86
C ALA A 181 -9.43 -0.85 11.94
N SER A 182 -9.00 -0.94 13.19
CA SER A 182 -9.80 -0.73 14.38
C SER A 182 -9.05 0.12 15.42
N PHE A 183 -9.78 0.95 16.16
CA PHE A 183 -9.27 1.71 17.29
C PHE A 183 -10.32 1.79 18.40
N PHE A 184 -10.01 1.22 19.56
CA PHE A 184 -10.89 1.19 20.72
C PHE A 184 -10.37 2.14 21.78
N PHE A 185 -11.00 3.32 21.88
CA PHE A 185 -10.66 4.30 22.91
C PHE A 185 -10.97 3.76 24.30
N LYS A 186 -10.14 4.15 25.27
CA LYS A 186 -10.36 3.86 26.69
C LYS A 186 -9.80 4.98 27.55
N ARG A 187 -10.69 5.74 28.19
CA ARG A 187 -10.32 6.93 28.97
C ARG A 187 -9.46 6.51 30.16
N GLY A 188 -8.31 7.17 30.31
CA GLY A 188 -7.38 6.91 31.42
C GLY A 188 -6.37 5.79 31.17
N GLU A 189 -6.48 5.03 30.08
CA GLU A 189 -5.48 4.02 29.68
C GLU A 189 -4.39 4.60 28.77
N GLY A 190 -3.74 5.67 29.24
CA GLY A 190 -2.59 6.26 28.56
C GLY A 190 -2.91 6.69 27.13
N ASP A 191 -2.29 6.02 26.16
CA ASP A 191 -2.40 6.36 24.75
C ASP A 191 -3.76 5.99 24.13
N ARG A 192 -4.53 5.08 24.73
CA ARG A 192 -5.91 4.76 24.31
C ARG A 192 -6.91 5.85 24.65
N GLY A 193 -6.55 6.84 25.48
CA GLY A 193 -7.38 8.02 25.74
C GLY A 193 -7.02 9.23 24.87
N LYS A 194 -5.94 9.15 24.08
CA LYS A 194 -5.36 10.29 23.37
C LYS A 194 -5.49 10.13 21.86
N ALA A 195 -5.66 11.24 21.16
CA ALA A 195 -5.71 11.22 19.69
C ALA A 195 -4.32 11.09 19.03
N SER A 196 -3.24 11.32 19.77
CA SER A 196 -1.86 11.42 19.24
C SER A 196 -1.36 10.18 18.52
N GLN A 197 -1.95 9.00 18.77
CA GLN A 197 -1.56 7.74 18.14
C GLN A 197 -2.70 7.10 17.34
N VAL A 198 -3.86 7.75 17.20
CA VAL A 198 -5.00 7.20 16.46
C VAL A 198 -4.62 6.97 15.00
N VAL A 199 -4.06 8.00 14.35
CA VAL A 199 -3.65 7.91 12.94
C VAL A 199 -2.54 6.89 12.75
N THR A 200 -1.48 6.92 13.56
CA THR A 200 -0.36 5.99 13.41
C THR A 200 -0.77 4.53 13.66
N THR A 201 -1.68 4.29 14.61
CA THR A 201 -2.24 2.95 14.88
C THR A 201 -3.11 2.45 13.73
N ILE A 202 -3.97 3.31 13.18
CA ILE A 202 -4.80 3.00 12.00
C ILE A 202 -3.92 2.73 10.78
N VAL A 203 -2.92 3.58 10.52
CA VAL A 203 -1.97 3.42 9.40
C VAL A 203 -1.17 2.12 9.53
N LYS A 204 -0.77 1.74 10.74
CA LYS A 204 -0.06 0.48 10.99
C LYS A 204 -0.86 -0.73 10.52
N GLN A 205 -2.17 -0.73 10.78
CA GLN A 205 -3.09 -1.77 10.35
C GLN A 205 -3.36 -1.71 8.84
N PHE A 206 -3.54 -0.52 8.29
CA PHE A 206 -3.68 -0.36 6.84
C PHE A 206 -2.48 -0.87 6.06
N MET A 207 -1.25 -0.82 6.59
CA MET A 207 -0.10 -1.41 5.89
C MET A 207 -0.19 -2.94 5.74
N ILE A 208 -1.03 -3.60 6.52
CA ILE A 208 -1.33 -5.04 6.41
C ILE A 208 -2.38 -5.23 5.33
N ALA A 209 -3.51 -4.51 5.41
CA ALA A 209 -4.61 -4.59 4.45
C ALA A 209 -4.26 -4.03 3.05
N LEU A 210 -3.40 -3.02 2.98
CA LEU A 210 -2.98 -2.28 1.80
C LEU A 210 -1.44 -2.14 1.73
N PRO A 211 -0.70 -3.21 1.38
CA PRO A 211 0.76 -3.15 1.27
C PRO A 211 1.27 -2.09 0.28
N GLN A 212 0.44 -1.66 -0.68
CA GLN A 212 0.75 -0.62 -1.66
C GLN A 212 1.02 0.75 -1.02
N MET A 213 0.46 1.02 0.17
CA MET A 213 0.69 2.28 0.89
C MET A 213 2.10 2.41 1.47
N ARG A 214 2.80 1.29 1.71
CA ARG A 214 4.09 1.25 2.45
C ARG A 214 5.16 2.14 1.83
N LYS A 215 5.20 2.21 0.50
CA LYS A 215 6.19 3.03 -0.22
C LYS A 215 5.97 4.53 0.03
N GLU A 216 4.74 5.02 -0.14
CA GLU A 216 4.41 6.43 0.06
C GLU A 216 4.56 6.82 1.54
N LEU A 217 4.19 5.91 2.45
CA LEU A 217 4.42 6.05 3.89
C LEU A 217 5.89 6.18 4.26
N ALA A 218 6.74 5.31 3.73
CA ALA A 218 8.17 5.37 3.99
C ALA A 218 8.76 6.70 3.51
N THR A 219 8.36 7.15 2.32
CA THR A 219 8.74 8.47 1.80
C THR A 219 8.23 9.62 2.67
N ALA A 220 7.01 9.53 3.23
CA ALA A 220 6.51 10.55 4.15
C ALA A 220 7.36 10.64 5.43
N LEU A 221 7.75 9.50 6.00
CA LEU A 221 8.62 9.43 7.18
C LEU A 221 10.05 9.90 6.88
N GLU A 222 10.61 9.56 5.71
CA GLU A 222 11.93 10.04 5.27
C GLU A 222 11.97 11.56 5.10
N ASN A 223 10.89 12.15 4.58
CA ASN A 223 10.80 13.60 4.36
C ASN A 223 10.60 14.39 5.65
N ASP A 224 9.97 13.79 6.66
CA ASP A 224 9.65 14.45 7.92
C ASP A 224 9.69 13.46 9.09
N LEU A 225 10.88 13.36 9.71
CA LEU A 225 11.13 12.49 10.86
C LEU A 225 10.27 12.84 12.09
N MET A 226 9.70 14.04 12.13
CA MET A 226 8.88 14.53 13.25
C MET A 226 7.38 14.39 12.99
N ILE A 227 6.95 13.86 11.84
CA ILE A 227 5.53 13.81 11.45
C ILE A 227 4.64 13.16 12.51
N VAL A 228 5.12 12.11 13.20
CA VAL A 228 4.41 11.40 14.28
C VAL A 228 4.15 12.26 15.52
N SER A 229 4.85 13.38 15.67
CA SER A 229 4.69 14.34 16.76
C SER A 229 3.97 15.63 16.34
N LYS A 230 3.60 15.74 15.05
CA LYS A 230 2.85 16.88 14.52
C LYS A 230 1.37 16.78 14.84
N SER A 231 0.62 17.81 14.44
CA SER A 231 -0.81 17.90 14.63
C SER A 231 -1.53 16.68 14.06
N LEU A 232 -2.69 16.33 14.63
CA LEU A 232 -3.52 15.23 14.14
C LEU A 232 -3.89 15.39 12.65
N LYS A 233 -4.11 16.64 12.22
CA LYS A 233 -4.36 16.99 10.82
C LYS A 233 -3.16 16.64 9.93
N ASP A 234 -1.94 17.02 10.33
CA ASP A 234 -0.74 16.71 9.53
C ASP A 234 -0.51 15.20 9.47
N GLN A 235 -0.66 14.49 10.60
CA GLN A 235 -0.57 13.03 10.62
C GLN A 235 -1.61 12.42 9.67
N PHE A 236 -2.86 12.86 9.73
CA PHE A 236 -3.91 12.37 8.83
C PHE A 236 -3.58 12.64 7.36
N ASP A 237 -3.18 13.86 7.02
CA ASP A 237 -2.89 14.27 5.64
C ASP A 237 -1.72 13.46 5.04
N TYR A 238 -0.60 13.37 5.78
CA TYR A 238 0.65 12.80 5.25
C TYR A 238 0.79 11.29 5.48
N LEU A 239 0.21 10.75 6.55
CA LEU A 239 0.34 9.31 6.88
C LEU A 239 -0.88 8.51 6.43
N LEU A 240 -2.08 9.08 6.35
CA LEU A 240 -3.27 8.32 5.94
C LEU A 240 -3.75 8.72 4.55
N LEU A 241 -4.18 9.97 4.38
CA LEU A 241 -4.85 10.42 3.17
C LEU A 241 -3.94 10.35 1.94
N LYS A 242 -2.78 10.99 1.96
CA LYS A 242 -1.87 11.01 0.81
C LYS A 242 -1.43 9.58 0.39
N PRO A 243 -1.05 8.68 1.31
CA PRO A 243 -0.81 7.28 0.97
C PRO A 243 -2.03 6.56 0.39
N LEU A 244 -3.24 6.78 0.92
CA LEU A 244 -4.47 6.20 0.34
C LEU A 244 -4.70 6.68 -1.11
N LEU A 245 -4.51 7.96 -1.39
CA LEU A 245 -4.65 8.54 -2.72
C LEU A 245 -3.62 8.00 -3.73
N SER A 246 -2.47 7.51 -3.23
CA SER A 246 -1.41 6.93 -4.06
C SER A 246 -1.71 5.51 -4.55
N VAL A 247 -2.64 4.81 -3.89
CA VAL A 247 -2.98 3.42 -4.21
C VAL A 247 -3.76 3.37 -5.53
N LYS A 248 -3.26 2.59 -6.48
CA LYS A 248 -3.89 2.38 -7.79
C LYS A 248 -4.03 0.89 -8.07
N PHE A 249 -5.21 0.49 -8.53
CA PHE A 249 -5.48 -0.86 -9.03
C PHE A 249 -5.66 -0.83 -10.54
N SER A 250 -5.05 -1.80 -11.23
CA SER A 250 -4.97 -1.85 -12.69
C SER A 250 -6.31 -2.08 -13.39
N ASN A 251 -7.32 -2.54 -12.66
CA ASN A 251 -8.64 -2.96 -13.16
C ASN A 251 -9.74 -1.93 -12.91
N GLY A 252 -9.43 -0.74 -12.36
CA GLY A 252 -10.43 0.27 -12.01
C GLY A 252 -11.36 -0.13 -10.86
N GLN A 253 -11.06 -1.24 -10.16
CA GLN A 253 -11.83 -1.70 -9.02
C GLN A 253 -11.69 -0.74 -7.84
N ARG A 254 -12.80 -0.49 -7.15
CA ARG A 254 -12.82 0.14 -5.84
C ARG A 254 -12.71 -0.94 -4.78
N LEU A 255 -11.76 -0.80 -3.86
CA LEU A 255 -11.64 -1.72 -2.73
C LEU A 255 -12.42 -1.17 -1.54
N PRO A 256 -13.51 -1.81 -1.11
CA PRO A 256 -14.22 -1.43 0.10
C PRO A 256 -13.36 -1.79 1.33
N LEU A 257 -13.15 -0.82 2.22
CA LEU A 257 -12.54 -1.04 3.52
C LEU A 257 -13.32 -0.27 4.58
N VAL A 258 -13.31 -0.80 5.80
CA VAL A 258 -14.00 -0.18 6.95
C VAL A 258 -13.01 0.03 8.08
N VAL A 259 -13.07 1.21 8.69
CA VAL A 259 -12.39 1.52 9.96
C VAL A 259 -13.42 1.52 11.08
N VAL A 260 -13.15 0.77 12.15
CA VAL A 260 -14.00 0.74 13.35
C VAL A 260 -13.36 1.61 14.44
N ILE A 261 -14.07 2.63 14.91
CA ILE A 261 -13.63 3.50 16.01
C ILE A 261 -14.63 3.37 17.15
N ASP A 262 -14.24 2.70 18.22
CA ASP A 262 -15.11 2.52 19.38
C ASP A 262 -14.88 3.60 20.44
N ALA A 263 -15.97 4.05 21.06
CA ALA A 263 -16.01 4.95 22.20
C ALA A 263 -15.30 6.29 21.95
N LEU A 264 -15.61 6.97 20.83
CA LEU A 264 -14.95 8.24 20.46
C LEU A 264 -15.06 9.30 21.57
N ASP A 265 -16.13 9.29 22.37
CA ASP A 265 -16.32 10.17 23.52
C ASP A 265 -15.30 9.95 24.67
N GLU A 266 -14.54 8.86 24.64
CA GLU A 266 -13.45 8.60 25.59
C GLU A 266 -12.12 9.25 25.19
N CYS A 267 -12.06 9.84 24.00
CA CYS A 267 -10.94 10.66 23.54
C CYS A 267 -10.92 12.04 24.23
N GLU A 268 -9.77 12.71 24.22
CA GLU A 268 -9.66 14.11 24.63
C GLU A 268 -10.54 15.03 23.76
N GLU A 269 -11.41 15.81 24.40
CA GLU A 269 -12.46 16.61 23.79
C GLU A 269 -11.99 17.50 22.61
N ARG A 270 -10.84 18.16 22.77
CA ARG A 270 -10.26 19.04 21.72
C ARG A 270 -9.90 18.29 20.43
N SER A 271 -9.64 16.99 20.52
CA SER A 271 -9.22 16.18 19.39
C SER A 271 -10.41 15.55 18.66
N ILE A 272 -11.52 15.31 19.35
CA ILE A 272 -12.73 14.69 18.78
C ILE A 272 -13.24 15.50 17.58
N GLU A 273 -13.37 16.82 17.73
CA GLU A 273 -13.82 17.70 16.64
C GLU A 273 -12.88 17.61 15.42
N THR A 274 -11.57 17.54 15.66
CA THR A 274 -10.58 17.41 14.58
C THR A 274 -10.72 16.06 13.88
N ILE A 275 -10.92 14.97 14.61
CA ILE A 275 -11.16 13.64 14.02
C ILE A 275 -12.39 13.69 13.12
N ILE A 276 -13.52 14.16 13.64
CA ILE A 276 -14.80 14.21 12.90
C ILE A 276 -14.67 15.01 11.60
N ARG A 277 -13.99 16.16 11.63
CA ARG A 277 -13.77 17.00 10.44
C ARG A 277 -12.86 16.37 9.39
N LEU A 278 -11.96 15.45 9.81
CA LEU A 278 -11.00 14.82 8.92
C LEU A 278 -11.56 13.57 8.24
N LEU A 279 -12.36 12.78 8.95
CA LEU A 279 -12.82 11.47 8.47
C LEU A 279 -13.51 11.50 7.09
N PRO A 280 -14.37 12.45 6.74
CA PRO A 280 -15.01 12.44 5.43
C PRO A 280 -14.05 12.58 4.25
N ARG A 281 -12.89 13.20 4.47
CA ARG A 281 -11.85 13.39 3.44
C ARG A 281 -11.28 12.08 2.92
N VAL A 282 -11.50 10.95 3.60
CA VAL A 282 -11.14 9.64 3.05
C VAL A 282 -11.84 9.33 1.72
N GLN A 283 -12.99 9.96 1.44
CA GLN A 283 -13.70 9.87 0.15
C GLN A 283 -12.99 10.56 -1.01
N GLU A 284 -11.95 11.36 -0.74
CA GLU A 284 -11.09 11.90 -1.80
C GLU A 284 -10.41 10.75 -2.59
N SER A 285 -10.25 9.57 -1.99
CA SER A 285 -9.75 8.37 -2.68
C SER A 285 -10.82 7.75 -3.57
N LYS A 286 -10.49 7.64 -4.87
CA LYS A 286 -11.38 7.02 -5.87
C LYS A 286 -11.20 5.51 -5.99
N THR A 287 -10.10 4.97 -5.47
CA THR A 287 -9.70 3.56 -5.56
C THR A 287 -9.98 2.80 -4.28
N ILE A 288 -9.90 3.47 -3.12
CA ILE A 288 -10.26 2.89 -1.84
C ILE A 288 -11.60 3.49 -1.41
N GLN A 289 -12.62 2.66 -1.31
CA GLN A 289 -13.89 3.05 -0.74
C GLN A 289 -13.83 2.85 0.76
N LEU A 290 -13.33 3.86 1.47
CA LEU A 290 -13.16 3.80 2.90
C LEU A 290 -14.41 4.29 3.63
N LYS A 291 -14.98 3.44 4.48
CA LYS A 291 -16.08 3.77 5.39
C LYS A 291 -15.63 3.73 6.84
N VAL A 292 -16.35 4.41 7.72
CA VAL A 292 -15.99 4.51 9.14
C VAL A 292 -17.21 4.20 10.01
N PHE A 293 -17.11 3.16 10.83
CA PHE A 293 -18.11 2.85 11.85
C PHE A 293 -17.64 3.41 13.18
N ILE A 294 -18.49 4.17 13.86
CA ILE A 294 -18.11 4.89 15.07
C ILE A 294 -19.19 4.76 16.14
N THR A 295 -18.77 4.46 17.37
CA THR A 295 -19.67 4.50 18.53
C THR A 295 -19.39 5.71 19.41
N ARG A 296 -20.45 6.23 20.05
CA ARG A 296 -20.35 7.29 21.05
C ARG A 296 -21.49 7.25 22.08
N ARG A 297 -21.29 7.91 23.21
CA ARG A 297 -22.38 8.29 24.12
C ARG A 297 -23.04 9.62 23.73
N PRO A 298 -24.38 9.74 23.84
CA PRO A 298 -25.11 10.98 23.51
C PRO A 298 -24.86 12.13 24.50
N GLU A 299 -24.29 11.82 25.67
CA GLU A 299 -24.08 12.73 26.80
C GLU A 299 -22.89 13.68 26.59
N HIS A 300 -22.08 13.46 25.55
CA HIS A 300 -20.93 14.29 25.22
C HIS A 300 -21.35 15.41 24.25
N PRO A 301 -21.17 16.70 24.60
CA PRO A 301 -21.57 17.83 23.77
C PRO A 301 -20.62 18.00 22.57
N ILE A 302 -20.69 17.09 21.60
CA ILE A 302 -19.92 17.17 20.35
C ILE A 302 -20.80 17.76 19.22
N PHE A 303 -22.00 18.25 19.54
CA PHE A 303 -23.04 18.60 18.57
C PHE A 303 -22.63 19.64 17.51
N GLU A 304 -21.73 20.59 17.79
CA GLU A 304 -21.36 21.64 16.80
C GLU A 304 -20.53 21.13 15.60
N GLY A 305 -19.79 20.02 15.76
CA GLY A 305 -19.02 19.43 14.65
C GLY A 305 -19.89 18.66 13.65
N PHE A 306 -21.04 18.14 14.12
CA PHE A 306 -21.92 17.24 13.37
C PHE A 306 -22.88 17.95 12.42
N GLU A 307 -23.37 19.13 12.79
CA GLU A 307 -24.23 19.96 11.91
C GLU A 307 -23.54 20.32 10.58
N ARG A 308 -22.20 20.26 10.54
CA ARG A 308 -21.41 20.57 9.33
C ARG A 308 -21.17 19.39 8.39
N ILE A 309 -21.55 18.17 8.77
CA ILE A 309 -21.32 16.93 7.99
C ILE A 309 -22.60 16.11 7.77
N GLU A 310 -23.77 16.74 7.88
CA GLU A 310 -25.10 16.09 7.77
C GLU A 310 -25.24 15.18 6.53
N ASP A 311 -24.63 15.55 5.41
CA ASP A 311 -24.72 14.77 4.18
C ASP A 311 -23.79 13.54 4.12
N GLU A 312 -22.88 13.35 5.06
CA GLU A 312 -21.83 12.33 4.98
C GLU A 312 -22.01 11.19 6.00
N HIS A 313 -23.07 11.23 6.82
CA HIS A 313 -23.26 10.28 7.90
C HIS A 313 -24.68 9.69 8.02
N LYS A 314 -24.77 8.48 8.57
CA LYS A 314 -26.00 7.82 9.06
C LYS A 314 -25.91 7.74 10.58
N ASP A 315 -26.87 8.29 11.32
CA ASP A 315 -26.93 8.22 12.79
C ASP A 315 -28.01 7.22 13.22
N VAL A 316 -27.69 6.38 14.20
CA VAL A 316 -28.56 5.36 14.77
C VAL A 316 -28.44 5.42 16.30
N VAL A 317 -29.56 5.60 16.99
CA VAL A 317 -29.62 5.63 18.46
C VAL A 317 -30.11 4.28 18.98
N LEU A 318 -29.26 3.57 19.73
CA LEU A 318 -29.45 2.16 20.11
C LEU A 318 -30.70 1.87 20.97
N HIS A 319 -31.29 2.86 21.64
CA HIS A 319 -32.53 2.67 22.43
C HIS A 319 -33.79 3.02 21.65
N GLU A 320 -33.64 3.52 20.43
CA GLU A 320 -34.74 3.83 19.51
C GLU A 320 -34.92 2.73 18.44
N VAL A 321 -34.03 1.73 18.44
CA VAL A 321 -34.02 0.56 17.56
C VAL A 321 -34.34 -0.71 18.33
#